data_AF-A5N2G4-F1
#
_entry.id   AF-A5N2G4-F1
#
_cell.length_a   1.000
_cell.length_b   1.000
_cell.length_c   1.000
_cell.angle_alpha   90.00
_cell.angle_beta   90.00
_cell.angle_gamma   90.00
#
_symmetry.space_group_name_H-M   'P 1'
#
loop_
_entity.id
_entity.type
_entity.pdbx_description
1 polymer ?
#
loop_
_entity_poly.entity_id
_entity_poly.type
_entity_poly.pdbx_seq_one_letter_code
_entity_poly.pdbx_strand_id
1 'polypeptide(L)' 'MRRAKAIDVNRAIELYNKYGSLNRAALSVDCAPTTLKNILIENGVEIKRHKAPRWGIAFGKQVQS' A
#
# COMPACT_ATOMS: atom_id res chain seq x y z
N MET A 1 9.96 -11.91 -23.78
CA MET A 1 8.79 -11.83 -22.87
C MET A 1 9.24 -12.27 -21.47
N ARG A 2 9.04 -11.44 -20.44
CA ARG A 2 9.33 -11.82 -19.04
C ARG A 2 8.33 -12.94 -18.69
N ARG A 3 8.83 -14.15 -18.37
CA ARG A 3 7.96 -15.27 -17.96
C ARG A 3 7.10 -14.80 -16.78
N ALA A 4 5.80 -15.09 -16.80
CA ALA A 4 4.93 -14.82 -15.67
C ALA A 4 5.48 -15.58 -14.46
N LYS A 5 6.12 -14.86 -13.54
CA LYS A 5 6.65 -15.43 -12.31
C LYS A 5 5.42 -15.78 -11.48
N ALA A 6 5.22 -17.06 -11.16
CA ALA A 6 4.16 -17.45 -10.25
C ALA A 6 4.42 -16.73 -8.92
N ILE A 7 3.50 -15.86 -8.51
CA ILE A 7 3.60 -15.15 -7.24
C ILE A 7 3.08 -16.10 -6.17
N ASP A 8 3.94 -16.40 -5.20
CA ASP A 8 3.52 -17.11 -3.99
C ASP A 8 2.66 -16.17 -3.14
N VAL A 9 1.36 -16.47 -3.11
CA VAL A 9 0.34 -15.66 -2.43
C VAL A 9 0.54 -15.68 -0.91
N ASN A 10 0.90 -16.82 -0.33
CA ASN A 10 1.10 -16.94 1.12
C ASN A 10 2.27 -16.05 1.55
N ARG A 11 3.37 -16.12 0.81
CA ARG A 11 4.54 -15.27 1.05
C ARG A 11 4.22 -13.78 0.89
N ALA A 12 3.38 -13.42 -0.08
CA ALA A 12 2.92 -12.05 -0.28
C ALA A 12 2.12 -11.52 0.92
N ILE A 13 1.23 -12.33 1.48
CA ILE A 13 0.43 -12.00 2.67
C ILE A 13 1.33 -11.82 3.90
N GLU A 14 2.27 -12.76 4.13
CA GLU A 14 3.23 -12.66 5.23
C GLU A 14 4.08 -11.39 5.16
N LEU A 15 4.57 -11.04 3.97
CA LEU A 15 5.37 -9.85 3.76
C LEU A 15 4.55 -8.56 3.96
N TYR A 16 3.28 -8.55 3.53
CA TYR A 16 2.39 -7.44 3.80
C TYR A 16 2.15 -7.25 5.29
N ASN A 17 1.86 -8.33 6.02
CA ASN A 17 1.67 -8.30 7.47
C ASN A 17 2.94 -7.89 8.22
N LYS A 18 4.12 -8.35 7.77
CA LYS A 18 5.42 -8.01 8.36
C LYS A 18 5.77 -6.54 8.20
N TYR A 19 5.55 -5.96 7.03
CA TYR A 19 5.97 -4.58 6.74
C TYR A 19 4.88 -3.54 6.97
N GLY A 20 3.60 -3.92 6.95
CA GLY A 20 2.47 -3.00 6.99
C GLY A 20 2.40 -2.05 5.79
N SER A 21 3.19 -2.29 4.73
CA SER A 21 3.32 -1.42 3.57
C SER A 21 3.30 -2.22 2.28
N LEU A 22 2.37 -1.84 1.40
CA LEU A 22 2.18 -2.42 0.08
C LEU A 22 3.43 -2.27 -0.80
N ASN A 23 4.06 -1.09 -0.79
CA ASN A 23 5.23 -0.82 -1.62
C ASN A 23 6.43 -1.66 -1.18
N ARG A 24 6.64 -1.79 0.13
CA ARG A 24 7.76 -2.59 0.68
C ARG A 24 7.57 -4.09 0.40
N ALA A 25 6.34 -4.58 0.56
CA ALA A 25 6.01 -5.96 0.26
C ALA A 25 6.15 -6.26 -1.24
N ALA A 26 5.68 -5.38 -2.11
CA ALA A 26 5.76 -5.54 -3.57
C ALA A 26 7.20 -5.62 -4.08
N LEU A 27 8.10 -4.79 -3.54
CA LEU A 27 9.54 -4.86 -3.84
C LEU A 27 10.15 -6.21 -3.42
N SER A 28 9.72 -6.76 -2.29
CA SER A 28 10.23 -8.05 -1.78
C SER A 28 9.72 -9.25 -2.59
N VAL A 29 8.54 -9.11 -3.22
CA VAL A 29 7.90 -10.14 -4.07
C VAL A 29 8.28 -9.96 -5.55
N ASP A 30 8.99 -8.88 -5.90
CA ASP A 30 9.36 -8.53 -7.29
C ASP A 30 8.11 -8.38 -8.19
N CYS A 31 7.08 -7.69 -7.67
CA CYS A 31 5.84 -7.41 -8.39
C CYS A 31 5.42 -5.94 -8.28
N ALA A 32 4.50 -5.51 -9.14
CA ALA A 32 3.97 -4.15 -9.06
C ALA A 32 3.06 -4.01 -7.82
N PRO A 33 3.05 -2.85 -7.12
CA PRO A 33 2.19 -2.63 -5.96
C PRO A 33 0.69 -2.80 -6.27
N THR A 34 0.28 -2.45 -7.49
CA THR A 34 -1.08 -2.66 -7.98
C THR A 34 -1.43 -4.13 -8.11
N THR A 35 -0.51 -4.95 -8.63
CA THR A 35 -0.67 -6.41 -8.70
C THR A 35 -0.76 -7.02 -7.31
N LEU A 36 0.13 -6.63 -6.40
CA LEU A 36 0.09 -7.12 -5.01
C LEU A 36 -1.22 -6.73 -4.32
N LYS A 37 -1.70 -5.51 -4.53
CA LYS A 37 -2.98 -5.04 -4.00
C LYS A 37 -4.14 -5.92 -4.46
N ASN A 38 -4.21 -6.26 -5.75
CA ASN A 38 -5.28 -7.12 -6.26
C ASN A 38 -5.21 -8.51 -5.64
N ILE A 39 -4.03 -9.12 -5.58
CA ILE A 39 -3.82 -10.43 -4.94
C ILE A 39 -4.29 -10.40 -3.48
N LEU A 40 -3.92 -9.38 -2.71
CA LEU A 40 -4.32 -9.25 -1.31
C LEU A 40 -5.84 -9.11 -1.16
N ILE A 41 -6.50 -8.31 -2.01
CA ILE A 41 -7.96 -8.13 -1.99
C ILE A 41 -8.69 -9.43 -2.37
N GLU A 42 -8.24 -10.11 -3.44
CA GLU A 42 -8.82 -11.37 -3.91
C GLU A 42 -8.70 -12.49 -2.85
N ASN A 43 -7.70 -12.43 -1.99
CA ASN A 43 -7.49 -13.36 -0.88
C ASN A 43 -8.05 -12.85 0.46
N GLY A 44 -8.88 -11.80 0.46
CA GLY A 44 -9.59 -11.32 1.64
C GLY A 44 -8.74 -10.53 2.66
N VAL A 45 -7.56 -10.06 2.28
CA VAL A 45 -6.71 -9.23 3.15
C VAL A 45 -7.16 -7.77 3.08
N GLU A 46 -7.59 -7.23 4.22
CA GLU A 46 -7.95 -5.81 4.32
C GLU A 46 -6.72 -4.91 4.24
N ILE A 47 -6.69 -4.08 3.21
CA ILE A 47 -5.59 -3.11 3.03
C ILE A 47 -5.88 -1.86 3.86
N LYS A 48 -5.05 -1.64 4.88
CA LYS A 48 -5.11 -0.41 5.69
C LYS A 48 -4.84 0.80 4.81
N ARG A 49 -5.86 1.63 4.60
CA ARG A 49 -5.72 2.91 3.90
C ARG A 49 -5.01 3.90 4.83
N HIS A 50 -3.77 4.24 4.50
CA HIS A 50 -3.09 5.36 5.14
C HIS A 50 -3.76 6.68 4.71
N LYS A 51 -4.49 7.32 5.61
CA LYS A 51 -5.02 8.67 5.39
C LYS A 51 -3.93 9.66 5.80
N ALA A 52 -3.27 10.27 4.82
CA ALA A 52 -2.31 11.32 5.11
C ALA A 52 -3.01 12.45 5.90
N PRO A 53 -2.38 12.99 6.96
CA PRO A 53 -2.92 14.16 7.62
C PRO A 53 -3.02 15.27 6.58
N ARG A 54 -4.21 15.87 6.46
CA ARG A 54 -4.36 17.08 5.66
C ARG A 54 -3.46 18.12 6.31
N TRP A 55 -2.44 18.57 5.59
CA TRP A 55 -1.71 19.77 5.97
C TRP A 55 -2.74 20.90 5.94
N GLY A 56 -3.29 21.24 7.10
CA GLY A 56 -4.16 22.37 7.26
C GLY A 56 -3.32 23.60 6.97
N ILE A 57 -3.39 24.10 5.74
CA ILE A 57 -2.88 25.43 5.42
C ILE A 57 -3.83 26.38 6.14
N ALA A 58 -3.49 26.72 7.38
CA ALA A 58 -4.13 27.82 8.09
C ALA A 58 -3.68 29.11 7.40
N PHE A 59 -4.33 29.44 6.28
CA PHE A 59 -4.25 30.77 5.71
C PHE A 59 -4.80 31.72 6.78
N GLY A 60 -3.92 32.51 7.39
CA GLY A 60 -4.23 33.29 8.59
C GLY A 60 -5.48 34.13 8.39
N LYS A 61 -6.48 33.94 9.25
CA LYS A 61 -7.52 34.95 9.45
C LYS A 61 -6.82 36.18 10.03
N GLN A 62 -6.60 37.21 9.21
CA GLN A 62 -6.40 38.55 9.72
C GLN A 62 -7.65 38.89 10.53
N VAL A 63 -7.50 38.91 11.85
CA VAL A 63 -8.45 39.53 12.77
C VAL A 63 -8.30 41.04 12.54
N GLN A 64 -9.24 41.67 11.85
CA GLN A 64 -9.42 43.12 11.91
C GLN A 64 -10.23 43.42 13.18
N SER A 65 -9.58 44.12 14.11
CA SER A 65 -10.20 44.84 15.23
C SER A 65 -10.98 46.06 14.75
#